data_AF-A0A2V8INY0-F1
#
_entry.id   AF-A0A2V8INY0-F1
#
_cell.length_a   1.000
_cell.length_b   1.000
_cell.length_c   1.000
_cell.angle_alpha   90.00
_cell.angle_beta   90.00
_cell.angle_gamma   90.00
#
_symmetry.space_group_name_H-M   'P 1'
#
loop_
_entity.id
_entity.type
_entity.pdbx_description
1 polymer ?
#
loop_
_entity_poly.entity_id
_entity_poly.type
_entity_poly.pdbx_seq_one_letter_code
_entity_poly.pdbx_strand_id
1 'polypeptide(L)'
;MLVLDTTTGKEITAFDIVGDTDDMFFDPERKRVYLAGGEGFIDILDARVPTTVTRLARMNTAAGARTALFAHEQARLYLAVPHRGAQRAEIRVYDVRD
;
A
#
# COMPACT_ATOMS: atom_id res chain seq x y z
N MET A 1 -4.64 7.09 -6.75
CA MET A 1 -3.20 7.08 -7.08
C MET A 1 -3.03 7.67 -8.47
N LEU A 2 -2.05 8.54 -8.65
CA LEU A 2 -1.66 9.07 -9.97
C LEU A 2 -0.33 8.45 -10.38
N VAL A 3 -0.23 8.02 -11.63
CA VAL A 3 1.03 7.60 -12.25
C VAL A 3 1.44 8.68 -13.23
N LEU A 4 2.62 9.26 -13.02
CA LEU A 4 3.15 10.35 -13.83
C LEU A 4 4.39 9.90 -14.59
N ASP A 5 4.56 10.38 -15.81
CA ASP A 5 5.83 10.33 -16.53
C ASP A 5 6.80 11.33 -15.88
N THR A 6 7.93 10.86 -15.37
CA THR A 6 8.89 11.70 -14.64
C THR A 6 9.72 12.63 -15.54
N THR A 7 9.70 12.40 -16.86
CA THR A 7 10.40 13.24 -17.84
C THR A 7 9.53 14.42 -18.26
N THR A 8 8.23 14.18 -18.47
CA THR A 8 7.29 15.16 -19.01
C THR A 8 6.34 15.76 -17.97
N GLY A 9 6.22 15.12 -16.80
CA GLY A 9 5.25 15.48 -15.76
C GLY A 9 3.80 15.14 -16.11
N LYS A 10 3.55 14.50 -17.27
CA LYS A 10 2.20 14.17 -17.72
C LYS A 10 1.64 12.99 -16.95
N GLU A 11 0.34 13.03 -16.68
CA GLU A 11 -0.39 11.88 -16.16
C GLU A 11 -0.43 10.78 -17.21
N ILE A 12 -0.02 9.58 -16.80
CA ILE A 12 -0.14 8.35 -17.57
C ILE A 12 -1.49 7.69 -17.28
N THR A 13 -1.84 7.57 -16.00
CA THR A 13 -3.11 7.00 -15.56
C THR A 13 -3.45 7.39 -14.11
N ALA A 14 -4.74 7.32 -13.78
CA ALA A 14 -5.27 7.44 -12.43
C ALA A 14 -5.97 6.13 -12.05
N PHE A 15 -5.77 5.68 -10.81
CA PHE A 15 -6.35 4.45 -10.29
C PHE A 15 -6.88 4.68 -8.87
N ASP A 16 -8.13 4.31 -8.62
CA ASP A 16 -8.72 4.37 -7.28
C ASP A 16 -7.97 3.43 -6.34
N ILE A 17 -7.65 3.90 -5.14
CA ILE A 17 -6.94 3.14 -4.10
C ILE A 17 -7.68 3.23 -2.78
N VAL A 18 -7.14 2.61 -1.73
CA VAL A 18 -7.65 2.78 -0.37
C VAL A 18 -7.67 4.26 0.02
N GLY A 19 -8.76 4.70 0.64
CA GLY A 19 -8.93 6.05 1.16
C GLY A 19 -8.03 6.35 2.35
N ASP A 20 -7.70 7.63 2.55
CA ASP A 20 -6.79 8.10 3.60
C ASP A 20 -5.43 7.38 3.57
N THR A 21 -4.89 7.15 2.36
CA THR A 21 -3.54 6.59 2.18
C THR A 21 -2.49 7.55 2.73
N ASP A 22 -1.62 7.04 3.59
CA ASP A 22 -0.50 7.79 4.21
C ASP A 22 0.83 7.32 3.59
N ASP A 23 1.03 5.99 3.51
CA ASP A 23 2.26 5.39 3.00
C ASP A 23 2.02 4.50 1.76
N MET A 24 2.99 4.55 0.85
CA MET A 24 3.03 3.75 -0.38
C MET A 24 4.46 3.24 -0.61
N PHE A 25 4.61 1.93 -0.85
CA PHE A 25 5.90 1.27 -1.06
C PHE A 25 5.92 0.49 -2.37
N PHE A 26 6.96 0.65 -3.18
CA PHE A 26 7.17 -0.16 -4.38
C PHE A 26 8.17 -1.27 -4.09
N ASP A 27 7.77 -2.52 -4.30
CA ASP A 27 8.60 -3.73 -4.24
C ASP A 27 9.21 -4.04 -5.62
N PRO A 28 10.51 -3.79 -5.84
CA PRO A 28 11.15 -4.02 -7.13
C PRO A 28 11.35 -5.50 -7.44
N GLU A 29 11.35 -6.39 -6.46
CA GLU A 29 11.51 -7.84 -6.65
C GLU A 29 10.23 -8.42 -7.26
N ARG A 30 9.08 -8.10 -6.66
CA ARG A 30 7.76 -8.61 -7.10
C ARG A 30 7.03 -7.70 -8.08
N LYS A 31 7.56 -6.50 -8.30
CA LYS A 31 6.91 -5.42 -9.08
C LYS A 31 5.51 -5.10 -8.56
N ARG A 32 5.41 -4.94 -7.23
CA ARG A 32 4.14 -4.65 -6.53
C ARG A 32 4.20 -3.30 -5.84
N VAL A 33 3.04 -2.67 -5.65
CA VAL A 33 2.90 -1.48 -4.80
C VAL A 33 2.00 -1.84 -3.61
N TYR A 34 2.45 -1.56 -2.40
CA TYR A 34 1.67 -1.71 -1.17
C TYR A 34 1.24 -0.33 -0.68
N LEU A 35 -0.06 -0.15 -0.44
CA LEU A 35 -0.64 1.11 0.04
C LEU A 35 -1.42 0.86 1.31
N ALA A 36 -1.09 1.56 2.39
CA ALA A 36 -1.81 1.50 3.66
C ALA A 36 -2.69 2.74 3.80
N GLY A 37 -3.98 2.55 4.05
CA GLY A 37 -4.94 3.65 4.16
C GLY A 37 -5.84 3.57 5.37
N GLY A 38 -6.14 4.74 5.93
CA GLY A 38 -6.93 4.92 7.14
C GLY A 38 -8.40 4.56 6.99
N GLU A 39 -8.88 4.35 5.76
CA GLU A 39 -10.15 3.66 5.48
C GLU A 39 -10.19 2.26 6.15
N GLY A 40 -9.01 1.68 6.42
CA GLY A 40 -8.85 0.40 7.10
C GLY A 40 -8.57 -0.74 6.13
N PHE A 41 -7.87 -0.46 5.04
CA PHE A 41 -7.42 -1.46 4.09
C PHE A 41 -5.93 -1.29 3.73
N ILE A 42 -5.34 -2.39 3.25
CA ILE A 42 -4.11 -2.38 2.47
C ILE A 42 -4.49 -2.74 1.03
N ASP A 43 -4.16 -1.86 0.08
CA ASP A 43 -4.21 -2.20 -1.34
C ASP A 43 -2.85 -2.77 -1.79
N ILE A 44 -2.91 -3.84 -2.59
CA ILE A 44 -1.75 -4.44 -3.25
C ILE A 44 -1.97 -4.33 -4.74
N LEU A 45 -1.10 -3.59 -5.42
CA LEU A 45 -1.21 -3.35 -6.85
C LEU A 45 -0.07 -4.06 -7.59
N ASP A 46 -0.37 -4.54 -8.79
CA ASP A 46 0.60 -4.97 -9.77
C ASP A 46 1.11 -3.75 -10.54
N ALA A 47 2.43 -3.59 -10.58
CA ALA A 47 3.13 -2.53 -11.28
C ALA A 47 4.23 -3.08 -12.19
N ARG A 48 4.06 -4.31 -12.72
CA ARG A 48 4.96 -4.90 -13.73
C ARG A 48 5.05 -4.07 -15.00
N VAL A 49 3.94 -3.44 -15.39
CA VAL A 49 3.86 -2.57 -16.57
C VAL A 49 3.78 -1.12 -16.10
N PRO A 50 4.75 -0.25 -16.44
CA PRO A 50 4.80 1.14 -15.94
C PRO A 50 3.57 1.99 -16.29
N THR A 51 2.86 1.63 -17.35
CA THR A 51 1.67 2.34 -17.83
C THR A 51 0.35 1.70 -17.42
N THR A 52 0.39 0.57 -16.71
CA THR A 52 -0.81 -0.19 -16.36
C THR A 52 -0.69 -0.71 -14.94
N VAL A 53 -1.51 -0.18 -14.05
CA VAL A 53 -1.59 -0.62 -12.67
C VAL A 53 -2.90 -1.36 -12.46
N THR A 54 -2.84 -2.53 -11.85
CA THR A 54 -4.03 -3.33 -11.54
C THR A 54 -4.03 -3.74 -10.08
N ARG A 55 -5.20 -3.88 -9.45
CA ARG A 55 -5.28 -4.35 -8.06
C ARG A 55 -5.15 -5.86 -8.01
N LEU A 56 -4.15 -6.36 -7.31
CA LEU A 56 -3.97 -7.77 -6.98
C LEU A 56 -4.85 -8.18 -5.80
N ALA A 57 -4.89 -7.34 -4.77
CA ALA A 57 -5.68 -7.59 -3.58
C ALA A 57 -6.05 -6.30 -2.85
N ARG A 58 -7.13 -6.38 -2.07
CA ARG A 58 -7.48 -5.42 -1.02
C ARG A 58 -7.69 -6.21 0.26
N MET A 59 -6.88 -5.95 1.28
CA MET A 59 -6.93 -6.65 2.55
C MET A 59 -7.52 -5.75 3.63
N ASN A 60 -8.50 -6.26 4.38
CA ASN A 60 -9.01 -5.56 5.55
C ASN A 60 -7.93 -5.45 6.62
N THR A 61 -7.84 -4.29 7.26
CA THR A 61 -7.03 -4.06 8.45
C THR A 61 -7.87 -3.39 9.55
N ALA A 62 -7.51 -2.20 10.02
CA ALA A 62 -8.21 -1.47 11.07
C ALA A 62 -8.33 0.01 10.67
N ALA A 63 -9.45 0.63 11.03
CA ALA A 63 -9.68 2.05 10.78
C ALA A 63 -8.55 2.91 11.36
N GLY A 64 -8.01 3.81 10.54
CA GLY A 64 -6.88 4.68 10.88
C GLY A 64 -5.50 4.01 10.83
N ALA A 65 -5.39 2.72 10.50
CA ALA A 65 -4.10 2.05 10.33
C ALA A 65 -3.51 2.36 8.96
N ARG A 66 -2.81 3.49 8.86
CA ARG A 66 -2.32 4.05 7.60
C ARG A 66 -0.80 4.22 7.54
N THR A 67 -0.15 4.36 8.69
CA THR A 67 1.31 4.48 8.79
C THR A 67 1.95 3.10 8.79
N ALA A 68 2.90 2.88 7.90
CA ALA A 68 3.51 1.58 7.65
C ALA A 68 5.01 1.69 7.32
N LEU A 69 5.68 0.53 7.31
CA LEU A 69 7.05 0.35 6.84
C LEU A 69 7.13 -0.94 6.04
N PHE A 70 7.57 -0.85 4.78
CA PHE A 70 7.95 -2.04 4.02
C PHE A 70 9.45 -2.32 4.19
N ALA A 71 9.78 -3.39 4.90
CA ALA A 71 11.15 -3.87 5.09
C ALA A 71 11.50 -4.88 3.98
N HIS A 72 12.05 -4.37 2.87
CA HIS A 72 12.40 -5.16 1.68
C HIS A 72 13.21 -6.41 2.00
N GLU A 73 14.29 -6.28 2.77
CA GLU A 73 15.20 -7.39 3.09
C GLU A 73 14.53 -8.53 3.86
N GLN A 74 13.37 -8.27 4.47
CA GLN A 74 12.62 -9.24 5.25
C GLN A 74 11.37 -9.73 4.52
N ALA A 75 11.07 -9.17 3.33
CA ALA A 75 9.79 -9.34 2.64
C ALA A 75 8.59 -9.13 3.59
N ARG A 76 8.61 -8.04 4.37
CA ARG A 76 7.56 -7.78 5.39
C ARG A 76 7.06 -6.35 5.36
N LEU A 77 5.74 -6.21 5.47
CA LEU A 77 5.07 -4.94 5.73
C LEU A 77 4.66 -4.87 7.21
N TYR A 78 5.16 -3.85 7.91
CA TYR A 78 4.78 -3.53 9.27
C TYR A 78 3.77 -2.39 9.23
N LEU A 79 2.61 -2.59 9.85
CA LEU A 79 1.52 -1.60 9.88
C LEU A 79 1.24 -1.19 11.33
N ALA A 80 1.31 0.11 11.59
CA ALA A 80 0.90 0.66 12.88
C ALA A 80 -0.62 0.77 12.94
N VAL A 81 -1.23 0.06 13.89
CA VAL A 81 -2.66 0.14 14.19
C VAL A 81 -2.84 1.04 15.41
N PRO A 82 -3.49 2.21 15.28
CA PRO A 82 -3.73 3.09 16.42
C PRO A 82 -4.84 2.54 17.31
N HIS A 83 -4.84 2.94 18.59
CA HIS A 83 -5.98 2.71 19.46
C HIS A 83 -7.19 3.54 19.01
N ARG A 84 -8.34 2.89 18.76
CA ARG A 84 -9.61 3.56 18.42
C ARG A 84 -10.80 2.76 18.94
N GLY A 85 -11.62 3.38 19.79
CA GLY A 85 -12.76 2.68 20.41
C GLY A 85 -12.29 1.43 21.16
N ALA A 86 -12.75 0.25 20.74
CA ALA A 86 -12.33 -1.04 21.30
C ALA A 86 -11.06 -1.64 20.63
N GLN A 87 -10.61 -1.10 19.49
CA GLN A 87 -9.37 -1.54 18.83
C GLN A 87 -8.17 -1.11 19.66
N ARG A 88 -7.34 -2.08 20.07
CA ARG A 88 -6.08 -1.81 20.77
C ARG A 88 -4.99 -1.33 19.82
N ALA A 89 -4.04 -0.55 20.35
CA ALA A 89 -2.83 -0.24 19.60
C ALA A 89 -1.98 -1.51 19.43
N GLU A 90 -1.51 -1.76 18.22
CA GLU A 90 -0.68 -2.92 17.86
C GLU A 90 0.15 -2.65 16.60
N ILE A 91 1.20 -3.45 16.38
CA ILE A 91 1.87 -3.55 15.09
C ILE A 91 1.42 -4.84 14.43
N ARG A 92 0.79 -4.73 13.26
CA ARG A 92 0.48 -5.90 12.42
C ARG A 92 1.64 -6.14 11.48
N VAL A 93 2.03 -7.39 11.32
CA VAL A 93 3.11 -7.81 10.44
C VAL A 93 2.54 -8.70 9.36
N TYR A 94 2.78 -8.33 8.11
CA TYR A 94 2.35 -9.07 6.93
C TYR A 94 3.59 -9.62 6.23
N ASP A 95 3.65 -10.95 6.08
CA ASP A 95 4.65 -11.57 5.20
C ASP A 95 4.22 -11.36 3.75
N VAL A 96 5.15 -10.86 2.95
CA VAL A 96 5.01 -10.79 1.49
C VAL A 96 5.50 -12.11 0.91
N ARG A 97 4.62 -12.75 0.13
CA ARG A 97 4.90 -14.01 -0.57
C ARG A 97 4.60 -13.86 -2.05
N ASP A 98 5.20 -14.71 -2.87
CA ASP A 98 4.99 -14.73 -4.32
C ASP A 98 3.59 -15.20 -4.70
#